data_AF-A0A0A9HJ28-F1
#
_entry.id   AF-A0A0A9HJ28-F1
#
_cell.length_a   1.000
_cell.length_b   1.000
_cell.length_c   1.000
_cell.angle_alpha   90.00
_cell.angle_beta   90.00
_cell.angle_gamma   90.00
#
_symmetry.space_group_name_H-M   'P 1'
#
loop_
_entity.id
_entity.type
_entity.pdbx_description
1 polymer ?
#
loop_
_entity_poly.entity_id
_entity_poly.type
_entity_poly.pdbx_seq_one_letter_code
_entity_poly.pdbx_strand_id
1 'polypeptide(L)'
;MDLGTVLRRLERRRYADPPAFAADVRLTFRNAMSYNKRGDPVYESAAELSEIFEAGWASILAELPPPPPPDSERKLRFTDELTRLPESVQRTVAGILKERGACLQEKKGEVEVDLGKADAATLDELDELITEHHAALALDVEALMQVPCELPN
;
A
#
# COMPACT_ATOMS: atom_id res chain seq x y z
N MET A 1 -19.59 2.60 -20.52
CA MET A 1 -18.87 1.49 -19.88
C MET A 1 -19.64 0.21 -20.15
N ASP A 2 -18.95 -0.90 -20.37
CA ASP A 2 -19.51 -2.23 -20.62
C ASP A 2 -18.62 -3.29 -19.94
N LEU A 3 -19.19 -4.45 -19.59
CA LEU A 3 -18.47 -5.48 -18.82
C LEU A 3 -17.27 -6.08 -19.57
N GLY A 4 -17.28 -6.10 -20.91
CA GLY A 4 -16.13 -6.55 -21.69
C GLY A 4 -14.95 -5.58 -21.58
N THR A 5 -15.22 -4.28 -21.54
CA THR A 5 -14.21 -3.25 -21.26
C THR A 5 -13.71 -3.35 -19.82
N VAL A 6 -14.60 -3.55 -18.85
CA VAL A 6 -14.22 -3.73 -17.45
C VAL A 6 -13.29 -4.93 -17.28
N LEU A 7 -13.63 -6.07 -17.86
CA LEU A 7 -12.80 -7.29 -17.81
C LEU A 7 -11.41 -7.05 -18.40
N ARG A 8 -11.32 -6.46 -19.60
CA ARG A 8 -10.02 -6.15 -20.21
C ARG A 8 -9.17 -5.20 -19.36
N ARG A 9 -9.78 -4.23 -18.68
CA ARG A 9 -9.07 -3.32 -17.77
C ARG A 9 -8.56 -4.07 -16.54
N LEU A 10 -9.35 -4.99 -16.00
CA LEU A 10 -8.99 -5.82 -14.86
C LEU A 10 -7.81 -6.74 -15.20
N GLU A 11 -7.90 -7.50 -16.30
CA GLU A 11 -6.85 -8.42 -16.77
C GLU A 11 -5.53 -7.70 -17.06
N ARG A 12 -5.60 -6.46 -17.55
CA ARG A 12 -4.44 -5.62 -17.83
C ARG A 12 -3.94 -4.81 -16.63
N ARG A 13 -4.47 -5.08 -15.43
CA ARG A 13 -4.13 -4.39 -14.17
C ARG A 13 -4.19 -2.86 -14.30
N ARG A 14 -5.27 -2.35 -14.93
CA ARG A 14 -5.47 -0.91 -15.21
C ARG A 14 -6.31 -0.19 -14.16
N TYR A 15 -6.79 -0.88 -13.15
CA TYR A 15 -7.41 -0.26 -11.99
C TYR A 15 -6.35 -0.02 -10.93
N ALA A 16 -6.30 1.21 -10.41
CA ALA A 16 -5.39 1.57 -9.32
C ALA A 16 -5.82 0.90 -8.00
N ASP A 17 -7.13 0.81 -7.78
CA ASP A 17 -7.71 0.28 -6.56
C ASP A 17 -9.06 -0.44 -6.83
N PRO A 18 -9.52 -1.29 -5.89
CA PRO A 18 -10.81 -1.98 -6.01
C PRO A 18 -12.03 -1.04 -6.19
N PRO A 19 -12.12 0.12 -5.50
CA PRO A 19 -13.19 1.10 -5.75
C PRO A 19 -13.29 1.57 -7.19
N ALA A 20 -12.18 1.81 -7.89
CA ALA A 20 -12.16 2.20 -9.30
C ALA A 20 -12.77 1.13 -10.21
N PHE A 21 -12.49 -0.15 -9.93
CA PHE A 21 -13.13 -1.28 -10.62
C PHE A 21 -14.64 -1.29 -10.38
N ALA A 22 -15.08 -1.17 -9.12
CA ALA A 22 -16.50 -1.17 -8.78
C ALA A 22 -17.25 0.00 -9.40
N ALA A 23 -16.63 1.17 -9.50
CA ALA A 23 -17.22 2.34 -10.15
C ALA A 23 -17.56 2.08 -11.62
N ASP A 24 -16.69 1.42 -12.38
CA ASP A 24 -16.92 1.10 -13.79
C ASP A 24 -18.01 0.02 -13.97
N VAL A 25 -18.09 -0.96 -13.06
CA VAL A 25 -19.18 -1.95 -13.03
C VAL A 25 -20.53 -1.27 -12.77
N ARG A 26 -20.61 -0.47 -11.69
CA ARG A 26 -21.82 0.30 -11.34
C ARG A 26 -22.26 1.23 -12.46
N LEU A 27 -21.29 1.88 -13.12
CA LEU A 27 -21.57 2.75 -14.27
C LEU A 27 -22.20 1.97 -15.44
N THR A 28 -21.78 0.73 -15.67
CA THR A 28 -22.36 -0.13 -16.70
C THR A 28 -23.85 -0.37 -16.45
N PHE A 29 -24.21 -0.80 -15.24
CA PHE A 29 -25.61 -1.05 -14.87
C PHE A 29 -26.43 0.24 -14.83
N ARG A 30 -25.88 1.32 -14.25
CA ARG A 30 -26.55 2.64 -14.20
C ARG A 30 -26.87 3.16 -15.58
N ASN A 31 -25.94 3.04 -16.53
CA ASN A 31 -26.18 3.44 -17.91
C ASN A 31 -27.30 2.60 -18.53
N ALA A 32 -27.28 1.27 -18.34
CA ALA A 32 -28.34 0.40 -18.84
C ALA A 32 -29.72 0.80 -18.27
N MET A 33 -29.82 1.07 -16.97
CA MET A 33 -31.07 1.55 -16.37
C MET A 33 -31.47 2.98 -16.80
N SER A 34 -30.52 3.81 -17.23
CA SER A 34 -30.80 5.18 -17.68
C SER A 34 -31.28 5.25 -19.14
N TYR A 35 -30.80 4.34 -20.00
CA TYR A 35 -31.20 4.29 -21.41
C TYR A 35 -32.48 3.48 -21.65
N ASN A 36 -32.84 2.59 -20.74
CA ASN A 36 -34.00 1.71 -20.87
C ASN A 36 -35.08 2.11 -19.85
N LYS A 37 -36.35 1.86 -20.17
CA LYS A 37 -37.46 2.16 -19.26
C LYS A 37 -37.60 1.05 -18.23
N ARG A 38 -38.10 1.39 -17.04
CA ARG A 38 -38.47 0.40 -16.04
C ARG A 38 -39.54 -0.55 -16.61
N GLY A 39 -39.37 -1.85 -16.40
CA GLY A 39 -40.16 -2.91 -17.03
C GLY A 39 -39.57 -3.46 -18.34
N ASP A 40 -38.60 -2.78 -18.96
CA ASP A 40 -37.87 -3.35 -20.10
C ASP A 40 -36.95 -4.48 -19.60
N PRO A 41 -36.81 -5.60 -20.33
CA PRO A 41 -35.95 -6.71 -19.91
C PRO A 41 -34.50 -6.28 -19.58
N VAL A 42 -33.96 -5.33 -20.35
CA VAL A 42 -32.61 -4.80 -20.12
C VAL A 42 -32.51 -4.01 -18.82
N TYR A 43 -33.56 -3.26 -18.47
CA TYR A 43 -33.61 -2.52 -17.20
C TYR A 43 -33.64 -3.51 -16.03
N GLU A 44 -34.55 -4.48 -16.07
CA GLU A 44 -34.75 -5.44 -14.98
C GLU A 44 -33.48 -6.29 -14.76
N SER A 45 -32.85 -6.79 -15.83
CA SER A 45 -31.58 -7.51 -15.73
C SER A 45 -30.45 -6.63 -15.17
N ALA A 46 -30.37 -5.36 -15.55
CA ALA A 46 -29.34 -4.46 -15.02
C ALA A 46 -29.55 -4.15 -13.53
N ALA A 47 -30.80 -4.03 -13.08
CA ALA A 47 -31.14 -3.86 -11.67
C ALA A 47 -30.75 -5.11 -10.86
N GLU A 48 -31.15 -6.30 -11.30
CA GLU A 48 -30.82 -7.57 -10.64
C GLU A 48 -29.30 -7.79 -10.56
N LEU A 49 -28.56 -7.58 -11.66
CA LEU A 49 -27.11 -7.72 -11.66
C LEU A 49 -26.41 -6.69 -10.74
N SER A 50 -26.96 -5.49 -10.62
CA SER A 50 -26.45 -4.48 -9.69
C SER A 50 -26.62 -4.94 -8.24
N GLU A 51 -27.75 -5.55 -7.88
CA GLU A 51 -27.99 -6.07 -6.54
C GLU A 51 -27.05 -7.25 -6.20
N ILE A 52 -26.88 -8.18 -7.14
CA ILE A 52 -25.93 -9.31 -7.00
C ILE A 52 -24.51 -8.79 -6.78
N PHE A 53 -24.10 -7.77 -7.53
CA PHE A 53 -22.77 -7.17 -7.39
C PHE A 53 -22.57 -6.57 -6.00
N GLU A 54 -23.50 -5.73 -5.51
CA GLU A 54 -23.36 -5.09 -4.20
C GLU A 54 -23.38 -6.12 -3.05
N ALA A 55 -24.21 -7.17 -3.17
CA ALA A 55 -24.25 -8.24 -2.17
C ALA A 55 -22.91 -8.99 -2.04
N GLY A 56 -22.21 -9.21 -3.15
CA GLY A 56 -20.90 -9.86 -3.15
C GLY A 56 -19.73 -8.91 -2.87
N TRP A 57 -19.90 -7.60 -3.05
CA TRP A 57 -18.81 -6.63 -2.98
C TRP A 57 -18.13 -6.57 -1.61
N ALA A 58 -18.91 -6.65 -0.53
CA ALA A 58 -18.37 -6.63 0.83
C ALA A 58 -17.47 -7.85 1.13
N SER A 59 -17.84 -9.03 0.64
CA SER A 59 -17.02 -10.24 0.78
C SER A 59 -15.70 -10.13 0.02
N ILE A 60 -15.74 -9.60 -1.20
CA ILE A 60 -14.52 -9.35 -1.99
C ILE A 60 -13.59 -8.37 -1.25
N LEU A 61 -14.12 -7.28 -0.70
CA LEU A 61 -13.32 -6.33 0.06
C LEU A 61 -12.71 -6.94 1.34
N ALA A 62 -13.40 -7.88 1.98
CA ALA A 62 -12.90 -8.56 3.17
C ALA A 62 -11.78 -9.58 2.88
N GLU A 63 -11.76 -10.16 1.68
CA GLU A 63 -10.71 -11.08 1.24
C GLU A 63 -9.44 -10.35 0.76
N LEU A 64 -9.56 -9.07 0.40
CA LEU A 64 -8.42 -8.27 0.01
C LEU A 64 -7.52 -7.95 1.22
N PRO A 65 -6.19 -7.86 1.01
CA PRO A 65 -5.29 -7.41 2.06
C PRO A 65 -5.74 -6.02 2.53
N PRO A 66 -5.57 -5.71 3.83
CA PRO A 66 -5.89 -4.38 4.34
C PRO A 66 -5.13 -3.34 3.51
N PRO A 67 -5.77 -2.20 3.18
CA PRO A 67 -5.08 -1.14 2.48
C PRO A 67 -3.84 -0.72 3.28
N PRO A 68 -2.73 -0.37 2.62
CA PRO A 68 -1.57 0.14 3.32
C PRO A 68 -1.99 1.36 4.16
N PRO A 69 -1.38 1.55 5.34
CA PRO A 69 -1.67 2.72 6.17
C PRO A 69 -1.46 4.00 5.36
N PRO A 70 -2.24 5.06 5.64
CA PRO A 70 -2.13 6.32 4.90
C PRO A 70 -0.70 6.87 4.98
N ASP A 71 -0.25 7.53 3.91
CA ASP A 71 1.11 8.05 3.81
C ASP A 71 1.49 8.93 5.01
N SER A 72 0.55 9.67 5.59
CA SER A 72 0.78 10.47 6.81
C SER A 72 1.18 9.62 8.02
N GLU A 73 0.56 8.45 8.18
CA GLU A 73 0.84 7.52 9.27
C GLU A 73 2.15 6.77 9.00
N ARG A 74 2.38 6.36 7.76
CA ARG A 74 3.66 5.76 7.33
C ARG A 74 4.83 6.70 7.58
N LYS A 75 4.69 7.99 7.24
CA LYS A 75 5.69 9.03 7.48
C LYS A 75 5.95 9.24 8.98
N LEU A 76 4.90 9.21 9.81
CA LEU A 76 5.05 9.32 11.26
C LEU A 76 5.81 8.13 11.85
N ARG A 77 5.42 6.91 11.46
CA ARG A 77 6.12 5.67 11.87
C ARG A 77 7.59 5.71 11.47
N PHE A 78 7.87 6.08 10.23
CA PHE A 78 9.24 6.17 9.72
C PHE A 78 10.07 7.21 10.47
N THR A 79 9.46 8.33 10.87
CA THR A 79 10.12 9.35 11.70
C THR A 79 10.46 8.79 13.09
N ASP A 80 9.51 8.14 13.75
CA ASP A 80 9.72 7.51 15.07
C ASP A 80 10.82 6.41 14.99
N GLU A 81 10.80 5.57 13.97
CA GLU A 81 11.82 4.53 13.75
C GLU A 81 13.20 5.14 13.50
N LEU A 82 13.31 6.17 12.65
CA LEU A 82 14.56 6.92 12.45
C LEU A 82 15.13 7.45 13.77
N THR A 83 14.29 8.02 14.63
CA THR A 83 14.75 8.58 15.92
C THR A 83 15.24 7.51 16.90
N ARG A 84 14.83 6.25 16.71
CA ARG A 84 15.24 5.12 17.56
C ARG A 84 16.50 4.42 17.04
N LEU A 85 16.88 4.64 15.79
CA LEU A 85 18.07 4.02 15.19
C LEU A 85 19.37 4.67 15.69
N PRO A 86 20.49 3.92 15.76
CA PRO A 86 21.80 4.48 16.07
C PRO A 86 22.23 5.54 15.04
N GLU A 87 22.95 6.58 15.47
CA GLU A 87 23.42 7.67 14.58
C GLU A 87 24.20 7.20 13.34
N SER A 88 24.91 6.07 13.44
CA SER A 88 25.65 5.47 12.32
C SER A 88 24.69 5.03 11.21
N VAL A 89 23.53 4.48 11.57
CA VAL A 89 22.51 4.00 10.63
C VAL A 89 21.68 5.17 10.10
N GLN A 90 21.36 6.15 10.95
CA GLN A 90 20.67 7.37 10.53
C GLN A 90 21.44 8.10 9.41
N ARG A 91 22.79 8.17 9.49
CA ARG A 91 23.62 8.76 8.42
C ARG A 91 23.54 7.98 7.11
N THR A 92 23.52 6.65 7.17
CA THR A 92 23.39 5.80 5.97
C THR A 92 22.03 5.98 5.32
N VAL A 93 20.95 5.98 6.11
CA VAL A 93 19.59 6.21 5.61
C VAL A 93 19.46 7.62 5.02
N ALA A 94 19.98 8.65 5.70
CA ALA A 94 20.04 10.01 5.17
C ALA A 94 20.86 10.12 3.88
N GLY A 95 21.94 9.34 3.75
CA GLY A 95 22.75 9.23 2.53
C GLY A 95 21.99 8.62 1.36
N ILE A 96 21.27 7.51 1.59
CA ILE A 96 20.44 6.84 0.57
C ILE A 96 19.29 7.77 0.13
N LEU A 97 18.65 8.45 1.08
CA LEU A 97 17.61 9.44 0.80
C LEU A 97 18.16 10.62 -0.02
N LYS A 98 19.40 11.08 0.26
CA LYS A 98 20.09 12.12 -0.51
C LYS A 98 20.37 11.69 -1.95
N GLU A 99 20.85 10.47 -2.13
CA GLU A 99 21.31 9.93 -3.41
C GLU A 99 20.15 9.64 -4.36
N ARG A 100 18.99 9.25 -3.81
CA ARG A 100 17.75 8.97 -4.57
C ARG A 100 16.84 10.19 -4.75
N GLY A 101 17.27 11.38 -4.34
CA GLY A 101 16.54 12.63 -4.57
C GLY A 101 15.37 12.88 -3.63
N ALA A 102 15.30 12.17 -2.50
CA ALA A 102 14.35 12.50 -1.45
C ALA A 102 14.84 13.74 -0.66
N CYS A 103 13.89 14.61 -0.32
CA CYS A 103 14.11 15.98 0.10
C CYS A 103 14.93 16.13 1.38
N LEU A 104 16.19 16.53 1.21
CA LEU A 104 16.99 17.13 2.27
C LEU A 104 16.81 18.65 2.23
N GLN A 105 16.33 19.24 3.32
CA GLN A 105 16.45 20.67 3.54
C GLN A 105 17.67 20.91 4.42
N GLU A 106 18.72 21.54 3.87
CA GLU A 106 19.81 22.07 4.68
C GLU A 106 19.33 23.35 5.38
N LYS A 107 19.07 23.28 6.69
CA LYS A 107 18.83 24.46 7.53
C LYS A 107 19.95 24.56 8.56
N LYS A 108 20.70 25.66 8.50
CA LYS A 108 21.76 26.01 9.49
C LYS A 108 22.78 24.90 9.77
N GLY A 109 23.16 24.10 8.76
CA GLY A 109 24.19 23.06 8.89
C GLY A 109 23.67 21.71 9.42
N GLU A 110 22.37 21.58 9.68
CA GLU A 110 21.70 20.29 9.88
C GLU A 110 20.94 19.89 8.62
N VAL A 111 21.06 18.61 8.28
CA VAL A 111 20.35 17.97 7.17
C VAL A 111 19.06 17.40 7.74
N GLU A 112 17.93 18.08 7.50
CA GLU A 112 16.61 17.63 7.92
C GLU A 112 15.98 16.76 6.82
N VAL A 113 15.52 15.57 7.19
CA VAL A 113 14.80 14.65 6.29
C VAL A 113 13.33 15.08 6.22
N ASP A 114 12.91 15.70 5.12
CA ASP A 114 11.51 16.09 4.90
C ASP A 114 10.75 14.96 4.21
N LEU A 115 10.19 14.05 5.02
CA LEU A 115 9.34 12.95 4.56
C LEU A 115 8.02 13.44 3.96
N GLY A 116 7.65 14.71 4.14
CA GLY A 116 6.43 15.30 3.59
C GLY A 116 6.34 15.17 2.07
N LYS A 117 7.50 15.17 1.38
CA LYS A 117 7.61 15.09 -0.08
C LYS A 117 7.91 13.70 -0.64
N ALA A 118 8.07 12.67 0.20
CA ALA A 118 8.22 11.30 -0.26
C ALA A 118 6.94 10.83 -0.97
N ASP A 119 7.08 10.24 -2.15
CA ASP A 119 6.01 9.58 -2.88
C ASP A 119 5.79 8.15 -2.36
N ALA A 120 4.67 7.54 -2.74
CA ALA A 120 4.29 6.21 -2.25
C ALA A 120 5.35 5.14 -2.57
N ALA A 121 5.98 5.22 -3.75
CA ALA A 121 7.03 4.29 -4.15
C ALA A 121 8.27 4.39 -3.25
N THR A 122 8.72 5.61 -2.91
CA THR A 122 9.84 5.80 -1.98
C THR A 122 9.48 5.28 -0.59
N LEU A 123 8.24 5.47 -0.14
CA LEU A 123 7.79 4.96 1.16
C LEU A 123 7.74 3.42 1.20
N ASP A 124 7.38 2.77 0.09
CA ASP A 124 7.35 1.30 -0.01
C ASP A 124 8.77 0.70 0.10
N GLU A 125 9.74 1.27 -0.64
CA GLU A 125 11.15 0.84 -0.57
C GLU A 125 11.76 1.05 0.83
N LEU A 126 11.37 2.15 1.50
CA LEU A 126 11.83 2.45 2.84
C LEU A 126 11.27 1.48 3.89
N ASP A 127 9.99 1.12 3.78
CA ASP A 127 9.36 0.13 4.67
C ASP A 127 9.98 -1.26 4.47
N GLU A 128 10.32 -1.63 3.23
CA GLU A 128 11.04 -2.87 2.89
C GLU A 128 12.45 -2.87 3.52
N LEU A 129 13.22 -1.79 3.35
CA LEU A 129 14.59 -1.68 3.89
C LEU A 129 14.62 -1.70 5.42
N ILE A 130 13.67 -1.04 6.08
CA ILE A 130 13.53 -1.11 7.54
C ILE A 130 13.17 -2.53 7.96
N THR A 131 12.22 -3.17 7.30
CA THR A 131 11.81 -4.54 7.61
C THR A 131 12.99 -5.52 7.47
N GLU A 132 13.79 -5.39 6.41
CA GLU A 132 15.01 -6.18 6.22
C GLU A 132 16.04 -5.93 7.34
N HIS A 133 16.27 -4.68 7.75
CA HIS A 133 17.20 -4.36 8.82
C HIS A 133 16.74 -4.91 10.18
N HIS A 134 15.46 -4.79 10.49
CA HIS A 134 14.86 -5.38 11.69
C HIS A 134 14.93 -6.91 11.68
N ALA A 135 14.74 -7.55 10.53
CA ALA A 135 14.88 -8.99 10.38
C ALA A 135 16.35 -9.45 10.56
N ALA A 136 17.31 -8.70 10.03
CA ALA A 136 18.74 -8.98 10.23
C ALA A 136 19.15 -8.84 11.72
N LEU A 137 18.66 -7.80 12.41
CA LEU A 137 18.87 -7.63 13.85
C LEU A 137 18.20 -8.75 14.67
N ALA A 138 17.05 -9.25 14.25
CA ALA A 138 16.37 -10.37 14.92
C ALA A 138 17.17 -11.68 14.80
N LEU A 139 17.79 -11.94 13.64
CA LEU A 139 18.66 -13.10 13.44
C LEU A 139 19.97 -13.02 14.25
N ASP A 140 20.52 -11.82 14.43
CA ASP A 140 21.71 -11.61 15.29
C ASP A 140 21.41 -11.86 16.78
N VAL A 141 20.20 -11.52 17.26
CA VAL A 141 19.78 -11.79 18.64
C VAL A 141 19.52 -13.29 18.87
N GLU A 142 18.97 -13.99 17.88
CA GLU A 142 18.71 -15.43 17.95
C GLU A 142 20.03 -16.24 17.95
N ALA A 143 21.01 -15.84 17.12
CA ALA A 143 22.34 -16.43 17.08
C ALA A 143 23.14 -16.25 18.40
N LEU A 144 22.94 -15.14 19.11
CA LEU A 144 23.59 -14.88 20.40
C LEU A 144 22.99 -15.68 21.57
N MET A 145 21.77 -16.21 21.45
CA MET A 145 21.15 -17.06 22.47
C MET A 145 21.47 -18.56 22.34
N GLN A 146 22.26 -18.97 21.34
CA GLN A 146 22.65 -20.37 21.11
C GLN A 146 24.08 -20.75 21.54
N VAL A 147 24.77 -19.95 22.37
CA VAL A 147 26.08 -20.37 22.90
C VAL A 147 25.88 -21.52 23.90
N PRO A 148 26.29 -22.78 23.60
CA PRO A 148 26.24 -23.84 24.58
C PRO A 148 27.34 -23.56 25.61
N CYS A 149 26.96 -23.36 26.86
CA CYS A 149 27.89 -23.37 27.98
C CYS A 149 28.46 -24.78 28.14
N GLU A 150 29.51 -25.13 27.40
CA GLU A 150 30.35 -26.28 27.75
C GLU A 150 31.33 -25.84 28.84
N LEU A 151 31.00 -26.21 30.08
CA LEU A 151 31.90 -26.16 31.24
C LEU A 151 32.90 -27.32 31.12
N PRO A 152 34.22 -27.07 31.16
CA PRO A 152 35.20 -28.13 31.21
C PRO A 152 35.26 -28.72 32.63
N ASN A 153 35.25 -30.04 32.73
CA ASN A 153 35.68 -30.76 33.93
C ASN A 153 36.54 -31.96 33.52
#